data_AF-A0A261GEY6-F1
#
_entry.id   AF-A0A261GEY6-F1
#
_cell.length_a   1.000
_cell.length_b   1.000
_cell.length_c   1.000
_cell.angle_alpha   90.00
_cell.angle_beta   90.00
_cell.angle_gamma   90.00
#
_symmetry.space_group_name_H-M   'P 1'
#
loop_
_entity.id
_entity.type
_entity.pdbx_description
1 polymer ?
#
loop_
_entity_poly.entity_id
_entity_poly.type
_entity_poly.pdbx_seq_one_letter_code
_entity_poly.pdbx_strand_id
1 'polypeptide(L)'
;MARVPFSREERAYLITLPAVVDVSEYRIQYSTRFRNEFLRRYRNGESAVRLFREAGLDPKIIGRKRIERCTNRWMALPIEELGDDDQNDDGQGSGVSLAPRESDESNLALTRSLTLMQSRRITELEIRIASLERKLARLAGDELDDDSDAESAPASEESSTPVSVAATRAGRIRQFSHSMGRR
;
A
#
# COMPACT_ATOMS: atom_id res chain seq x y z
N MET A 1 -10.02 20.35 26.01
CA MET A 1 -8.91 19.37 26.04
C MET A 1 -7.81 19.83 25.10
N ALA A 2 -6.56 19.82 25.57
CA ALA A 2 -5.40 20.19 24.77
C ALA A 2 -5.20 19.20 23.61
N ARG A 3 -4.83 19.69 22.43
CA ARG A 3 -4.47 18.86 21.28
C ARG A 3 -3.00 18.47 21.43
N VAL A 4 -2.68 17.20 21.22
CA VAL A 4 -1.29 16.72 21.19
C VAL A 4 -0.68 17.10 19.84
N PRO A 5 0.44 17.86 19.80
CA PRO A 5 1.16 18.17 18.57
C PRO A 5 1.93 16.95 18.06
N PHE A 6 2.11 16.86 16.75
CA PHE A 6 3.00 15.88 16.13
C PHE A 6 4.46 16.29 16.33
N SER A 7 5.30 15.31 16.65
CA SER A 7 6.75 15.49 16.68
C SER A 7 7.29 15.84 15.30
N ARG A 8 8.45 16.52 15.25
CA ARG A 8 9.14 16.83 13.99
C ARG A 8 9.43 15.56 13.17
N GLU A 9 9.81 14.48 13.84
CA GLU A 9 10.07 13.18 13.21
C GLU A 9 8.82 12.55 12.62
N GLU A 10 7.70 12.58 13.37
CA GLU A 10 6.41 12.06 12.90
C GLU A 10 5.92 12.84 11.68
N ARG A 11 6.04 14.16 11.67
CA ARG A 11 5.67 14.98 10.50
C ARG A 11 6.55 14.67 9.30
N ALA A 12 7.86 14.55 9.50
CA ALA A 12 8.79 14.20 8.43
C ALA A 12 8.44 12.85 7.82
N TYR A 13 8.12 11.85 8.65
CA TYR A 13 7.65 10.55 8.18
C TYR A 13 6.34 10.67 7.38
N LEU A 14 5.33 11.33 7.93
CA LEU A 14 4.00 11.42 7.31
C LEU A 14 4.01 12.15 5.95
N ILE A 15 4.90 13.13 5.76
CA ILE A 15 5.08 13.85 4.49
C ILE A 15 5.63 12.94 3.38
N THR A 16 6.37 11.87 3.71
CA THR A 16 6.89 10.94 2.70
C THR A 16 5.82 10.03 2.10
N LEU A 17 4.63 9.94 2.71
CA LEU A 17 3.58 9.02 2.29
C LEU A 17 2.73 9.61 1.15
N PRO A 18 2.44 8.85 0.07
CA PRO A 18 1.61 9.34 -1.04
C PRO A 18 0.14 9.58 -0.65
N ALA A 19 -0.28 9.09 0.52
CA ALA A 19 -1.60 9.32 1.07
C ALA A 19 -1.76 10.73 1.69
N VAL A 20 -0.67 11.46 1.87
CA VAL A 20 -0.62 12.74 2.59
C VAL A 20 -0.13 13.83 1.64
N VAL A 21 -0.85 14.95 1.62
CA VAL A 21 -0.45 16.15 0.85
C VAL A 21 0.44 17.03 1.70
N ASP A 22 0.06 17.26 2.96
CA ASP A 22 0.77 18.13 3.87
C ASP A 22 0.43 17.80 5.34
N VAL A 23 1.34 18.14 6.25
CA VAL A 23 1.22 17.90 7.69
C VAL A 23 1.61 19.14 8.49
N SER A 24 0.61 19.72 9.13
CA SER A 24 0.80 20.74 10.16
C SER A 24 1.06 20.07 11.52
N GLU A 25 1.38 20.87 12.54
CA GLU A 25 1.58 20.41 13.92
C GLU A 25 0.39 19.64 14.50
N TYR A 26 -0.84 19.91 14.06
CA TYR A 26 -2.05 19.26 14.60
C TYR A 26 -2.96 18.61 13.53
N ARG A 27 -2.71 18.90 12.25
CA ARG A 27 -3.60 18.54 11.13
C ARG A 27 -2.82 17.79 10.06
N ILE A 28 -3.44 16.75 9.52
CA ILE A 28 -2.96 16.04 8.33
C ILE A 28 -3.92 16.38 7.20
N GLN A 29 -3.36 16.74 6.05
CA GLN A 29 -4.08 16.93 4.80
C GLN A 29 -3.90 15.65 3.98
N TYR A 30 -5.01 14.94 3.72
CA TYR A 30 -4.98 13.69 2.97
C TYR A 30 -5.16 13.96 1.48
N SER A 31 -4.54 13.14 0.64
CA SER A 31 -4.74 13.23 -0.80
C SER A 31 -6.15 12.78 -1.18
N THR A 32 -6.72 13.46 -2.19
CA THR A 32 -8.03 13.12 -2.75
C THR A 32 -8.03 11.68 -3.29
N ARG A 33 -6.93 11.27 -3.94
CA ARG A 33 -6.73 9.90 -4.42
C ARG A 33 -6.87 8.87 -3.29
N PHE A 34 -6.18 9.08 -2.17
CA PHE A 34 -6.25 8.17 -1.04
C PHE A 34 -7.66 8.13 -0.44
N ARG A 35 -8.31 9.29 -0.26
CA ARG A 35 -9.69 9.36 0.25
C ARG A 35 -10.65 8.56 -0.64
N ASN A 36 -10.57 8.71 -1.96
CA ASN A 36 -11.48 8.05 -2.90
C ASN A 36 -11.27 6.52 -2.91
N GLU A 37 -10.02 6.09 -2.92
CA GLU A 37 -9.67 4.68 -2.80
C GLU A 37 -10.12 4.08 -1.46
N PHE A 38 -9.88 4.81 -0.37
CA PHE A 38 -10.33 4.43 0.97
C PHE A 38 -11.85 4.24 1.01
N LEU A 39 -12.64 5.21 0.53
CA LEU A 39 -14.09 5.14 0.57
C LEU A 39 -14.64 3.97 -0.27
N ARG A 40 -14.04 3.70 -1.44
CA ARG A 40 -14.40 2.56 -2.28
C ARG A 40 -14.20 1.23 -1.53
N ARG A 41 -13.02 1.02 -0.95
CA ARG A 41 -12.69 -0.21 -0.21
C ARG A 41 -13.48 -0.34 1.10
N TYR A 42 -13.65 0.76 1.83
CA TYR A 42 -14.42 0.79 3.07
C TYR A 42 -15.89 0.42 2.84
N ARG A 43 -16.49 0.88 1.74
CA ARG A 43 -17.85 0.48 1.31
C ARG A 43 -17.96 -1.00 0.95
N ASN A 44 -16.87 -1.63 0.51
CA ASN A 44 -16.81 -3.07 0.30
C ASN A 44 -16.68 -3.88 1.60
N GLY A 45 -16.69 -3.22 2.77
CA GLY A 45 -16.64 -3.85 4.09
C GLY A 45 -15.23 -4.00 4.67
N GLU A 46 -14.21 -3.41 4.06
CA GLU A 46 -12.86 -3.44 4.62
C GLU A 46 -12.72 -2.58 5.89
N SER A 47 -11.88 -3.01 6.83
CA SER A 47 -11.66 -2.28 8.08
C SER A 47 -10.87 -0.98 7.84
N ALA A 48 -11.40 0.15 8.34
CA ALA A 48 -10.74 1.45 8.24
C ALA A 48 -9.31 1.43 8.79
N VAL A 49 -9.09 0.75 9.92
CA VAL A 49 -7.77 0.64 10.55
C VAL A 49 -6.78 -0.08 9.64
N ARG A 50 -7.24 -1.11 8.91
CA ARG A 50 -6.40 -1.87 7.97
C ARG A 50 -5.98 -1.00 6.79
N LEU A 51 -6.93 -0.28 6.20
CA LEU A 51 -6.69 0.60 5.04
C LEU A 51 -5.70 1.73 5.36
N PHE A 52 -5.84 2.36 6.54
CA PHE A 52 -4.89 3.37 6.98
C PHE A 52 -3.50 2.76 7.22
N ARG A 53 -3.41 1.58 7.84
CA ARG A 53 -2.12 0.90 8.03
C ARG A 53 -1.44 0.54 6.71
N GLU A 54 -2.18 0.07 5.71
CA GLU A 54 -1.66 -0.26 4.37
C GLU A 54 -1.07 0.98 3.68
N ALA A 55 -1.65 2.15 3.92
CA ALA A 55 -1.15 3.43 3.42
C ALA A 55 0.00 4.04 4.25
N GLY A 56 0.55 3.32 5.23
CA GLY A 56 1.60 3.80 6.14
C GLY A 56 1.11 4.69 7.28
N LEU A 57 -0.21 4.87 7.42
CA LEU A 57 -0.83 5.72 8.41
C LEU A 57 -1.20 4.92 9.67
N ASP A 58 -0.20 4.46 10.42
CA ASP A 58 -0.45 3.57 11.57
C ASP A 58 -1.29 4.26 12.67
N PRO A 59 -2.31 3.57 13.24
CA PRO A 59 -3.09 4.08 14.37
C PRO A 59 -2.28 4.47 15.61
N LYS A 60 -1.04 4.01 15.77
CA LYS A 60 -0.12 4.42 16.84
C LYS A 60 0.37 5.85 16.66
N ILE A 61 0.65 6.27 15.42
CA ILE A 61 1.15 7.61 15.09
C ILE A 61 -0.04 8.58 14.99
N ILE A 62 -1.08 8.17 14.26
CA ILE A 62 -2.19 9.08 13.96
C ILE A 62 -3.30 9.02 15.02
N GLY A 63 -3.43 7.90 15.72
CA GLY A 63 -4.46 7.69 16.72
C GLY A 63 -5.77 7.16 16.11
N ARG A 64 -6.31 6.11 16.72
CA ARG A 64 -7.60 5.49 16.33
C ARG A 64 -8.76 6.49 16.22
N LYS A 65 -8.86 7.43 17.17
CA LYS A 65 -9.91 8.46 17.17
C LYS A 65 -9.81 9.46 16.02
N ARG A 66 -8.62 9.67 15.44
CA ARG A 66 -8.50 10.49 14.23
C ARG A 66 -9.01 9.73 13.02
N ILE A 67 -8.70 8.43 12.91
CA ILE A 67 -9.21 7.56 11.85
C ILE A 67 -10.74 7.54 11.85
N GLU A 68 -11.36 7.23 12.99
CA GLU A 68 -12.84 7.22 13.12
C GLU A 68 -13.47 8.54 12.67
N ARG A 69 -12.94 9.68 13.13
CA ARG A 69 -13.46 11.00 12.76
C ARG A 69 -13.27 11.32 11.28
N CYS A 70 -12.16 10.92 10.68
CA CYS A 70 -11.92 11.11 9.26
C CYS A 70 -12.91 10.28 8.43
N THR A 71 -13.07 9.00 8.79
CA THR A 71 -14.06 8.11 8.15
C THR A 71 -15.46 8.70 8.19
N ASN A 72 -15.93 9.13 9.37
CA ASN A 72 -17.27 9.71 9.52
C ASN A 72 -17.43 10.98 8.66
N ARG A 73 -16.41 11.84 8.63
CA ARG A 73 -16.42 13.05 7.80
C ARG A 73 -16.48 12.72 6.31
N TRP A 74 -15.67 11.78 5.85
CA TRP A 74 -15.60 11.41 4.44
C TRP A 74 -16.85 10.68 3.96
N MET A 75 -17.50 9.91 4.84
CA MET A 75 -18.77 9.24 4.53
C MET A 75 -19.95 10.22 4.43
N ALA A 76 -19.87 11.35 5.16
CA ALA A 76 -20.90 12.40 5.10
C ALA A 76 -20.79 13.31 3.86
N LEU A 77 -19.69 13.23 3.12
CA LEU A 77 -19.44 14.03 1.92
C LEU A 77 -19.65 13.16 0.66
N PRO A 78 -20.36 13.66 -0.38
CA PRO A 78 -20.47 12.97 -1.67
C PRO A 78 -19.10 12.67 -2.28
N ILE A 79 -18.97 11.54 -2.99
CA ILE A 79 -17.72 11.17 -3.70
C ILE A 79 -17.49 12.07 -4.92
N GLU A 80 -18.55 12.65 -5.48
CA GLU A 80 -18.51 13.44 -6.73
C GLU A 80 -17.92 14.85 -6.57
N GLU A 81 -17.65 15.32 -5.36
CA GLU A 81 -17.29 16.72 -5.13
C GLU A 81 -15.80 17.04 -5.33
N LEU A 82 -14.99 16.09 -5.81
CA LEU A 82 -13.60 16.32 -6.22
C LEU A 82 -13.32 15.49 -7.46
N GLY A 83 -13.83 15.98 -8.59
CA GLY A 83 -13.07 15.91 -9.84
C GLY A 83 -11.67 16.48 -9.61
N ASP A 84 -10.75 16.10 -10.47
CA ASP A 84 -9.33 16.43 -10.43
C ASP A 84 -9.09 17.95 -10.45
N ASP A 85 -9.28 18.64 -9.31
CA ASP A 85 -8.84 20.01 -9.10
C ASP A 85 -7.38 19.98 -8.67
N ASP A 86 -6.53 19.69 -9.65
CA ASP A 86 -5.26 20.40 -9.78
C ASP A 86 -5.58 21.81 -10.33
N GLN A 87 -6.19 22.65 -9.48
CA GLN A 87 -6.35 24.08 -9.76
C GLN A 87 -5.73 24.87 -8.62
N ASN A 88 -4.43 25.12 -8.76
CA ASN A 88 -3.96 26.49 -8.55
C ASN A 88 -4.37 27.28 -9.82
N ASP A 89 -5.62 27.74 -9.88
CA ASP A 89 -6.04 28.78 -10.83
C ASP A 89 -6.89 29.82 -10.09
N ASP A 90 -6.18 30.72 -9.41
CA ASP A 90 -6.76 31.97 -8.93
C ASP A 90 -7.02 32.89 -10.13
N GLY A 91 -8.28 33.07 -10.52
CA GLY A 91 -8.73 34.35 -11.08
C GLY A 91 -9.53 34.34 -12.38
N GLN A 92 -10.78 33.86 -12.32
CA GLN A 92 -11.98 34.63 -12.65
C GLN A 92 -11.91 35.63 -13.83
N GLY A 93 -12.50 35.27 -14.98
CA GLY A 93 -12.76 36.24 -16.05
C GLY A 93 -13.48 35.66 -17.26
N SER A 94 -14.79 35.90 -17.33
CA SER A 94 -15.64 35.69 -18.50
C SER A 94 -15.04 36.30 -19.79
N GLY A 95 -15.02 35.52 -20.88
CA GLY A 95 -15.04 36.06 -22.24
C GLY A 95 -13.93 35.60 -23.19
N VAL A 96 -14.35 34.81 -24.20
CA VAL A 96 -13.88 34.85 -25.60
C VAL A 96 -12.49 34.29 -25.96
N SER A 97 -12.53 33.47 -27.02
CA SER A 97 -11.50 33.14 -28.03
C SER A 97 -10.62 31.89 -27.85
N LEU A 98 -10.85 30.95 -28.78
CA LEU A 98 -10.03 29.80 -29.14
C LEU A 98 -8.74 30.26 -29.86
N ALA A 99 -7.66 30.40 -29.11
CA ALA A 99 -6.31 30.32 -29.65
C ALA A 99 -5.36 29.81 -28.55
N PRO A 100 -4.65 28.69 -28.75
CA PRO A 100 -3.65 28.23 -27.79
C PRO A 100 -2.54 29.28 -27.67
N ARG A 101 -2.29 29.79 -26.45
CA ARG A 101 -1.15 30.66 -26.17
C ARG A 101 0.13 29.83 -26.18
N GLU A 102 1.20 30.36 -26.78
CA GLU A 102 2.52 29.70 -26.89
C GLU A 102 3.13 29.28 -25.54
N SER A 103 2.67 29.90 -24.44
CA SER A 103 2.98 29.54 -23.05
C SER A 103 2.43 28.19 -22.62
N ASP A 104 1.26 27.79 -23.13
CA ASP A 104 0.60 26.52 -22.74
C ASP A 104 1.24 25.32 -23.44
N GLU A 105 1.67 25.49 -24.69
CA GLU A 105 2.47 24.49 -25.41
C GLU A 105 3.84 24.28 -24.75
N SER A 106 4.46 25.37 -24.25
CA SER A 106 5.73 25.31 -23.53
C SER A 106 5.60 24.57 -22.20
N ASN A 107 4.52 24.82 -21.45
CA ASN A 107 4.21 24.10 -20.22
C ASN A 107 3.88 22.62 -20.50
N LEU A 108 3.13 22.32 -21.55
CA LEU A 108 2.82 20.95 -21.97
C LEU A 108 4.07 20.18 -22.41
N ALA A 109 4.98 20.83 -23.13
CA ALA A 109 6.26 20.27 -23.54
C ALA A 109 7.17 19.98 -22.32
N LEU A 110 7.22 20.90 -21.35
CA LEU A 110 7.95 20.72 -20.10
C LEU A 110 7.38 19.55 -19.30
N THR A 111 6.05 19.47 -19.16
CA THR A 111 5.37 18.36 -18.47
C THR A 111 5.67 17.02 -19.15
N ARG A 112 5.55 16.93 -20.48
CA ARG A 112 5.91 15.72 -21.24
C ARG A 112 7.37 15.32 -21.03
N SER A 113 8.27 16.29 -21.03
CA SER A 113 9.70 16.06 -20.77
C SER A 113 9.95 15.52 -19.36
N LEU A 114 9.31 16.11 -18.34
CA LEU A 114 9.40 15.64 -16.95
C LEU A 114 8.82 14.24 -16.80
N THR A 115 7.69 13.93 -17.43
CA THR A 115 7.11 12.57 -17.42
C THR A 115 8.08 11.54 -18.04
N LEU A 116 8.73 11.88 -19.15
CA LEU A 116 9.72 11.01 -19.80
C LEU A 116 11.00 10.86 -18.96
N MET A 117 11.44 11.91 -18.28
CA MET A 117 12.58 11.82 -17.34
C MET A 117 12.22 10.93 -16.14
N GLN A 118 11.03 11.11 -15.59
CA GLN A 118 10.52 10.30 -14.49
C GLN A 118 10.38 8.84 -14.88
N SER A 119 9.86 8.52 -16.07
CA SER A 119 9.74 7.12 -16.53
C SER A 119 11.10 6.43 -16.64
N ARG A 120 12.10 7.13 -17.19
CA ARG A 120 13.49 6.62 -17.29
C ARG A 120 14.08 6.35 -15.91
N ARG A 121 13.89 7.29 -14.97
CA ARG A 121 14.37 7.12 -13.59
C ARG A 121 13.68 5.96 -12.88
N ILE A 122 12.39 5.75 -13.11
CA ILE A 122 11.64 4.62 -12.57
C ILE A 122 12.26 3.30 -13.08
N THR A 123 12.46 3.15 -14.38
CA THR A 123 13.07 1.94 -14.95
C THR A 123 14.48 1.68 -14.39
N GLU A 124 15.28 2.73 -14.21
CA GLU A 124 16.62 2.62 -13.61
C GLU A 124 16.56 2.09 -12.17
N LEU A 125 15.65 2.64 -11.37
CA LEU A 125 15.45 2.24 -9.98
C LEU A 125 14.92 0.79 -9.90
N GLU A 126 13.98 0.41 -10.75
CA GLU A 126 13.46 -0.96 -10.85
C GLU A 126 14.58 -1.96 -11.16
N ILE A 127 15.44 -1.65 -12.14
CA ILE A 127 16.60 -2.50 -12.47
C ILE A 127 17.56 -2.58 -11.27
N ARG A 128 17.79 -1.47 -10.57
CA ARG A 128 18.68 -1.46 -9.41
C ARG A 128 18.13 -2.32 -8.27
N ILE A 129 16.84 -2.20 -7.96
CA ILE A 129 16.16 -3.04 -6.95
C ILE A 129 16.30 -4.50 -7.33
N ALA A 130 15.95 -4.88 -8.56
CA ALA A 130 16.08 -6.27 -9.02
C ALA A 130 17.53 -6.78 -8.97
N SER A 131 18.53 -5.91 -9.13
CA SER A 131 19.95 -6.28 -8.97
C SER A 131 20.36 -6.46 -7.51
N LEU A 132 19.82 -5.66 -6.60
CA LEU A 132 20.08 -5.74 -5.16
C LEU A 132 19.40 -6.97 -4.57
N GLU A 133 18.16 -7.26 -4.96
CA GLU A 133 17.45 -8.48 -4.58
C GLU A 133 18.19 -9.73 -5.03
N ARG A 134 18.72 -9.76 -6.26
CA ARG A 134 19.57 -10.87 -6.73
C ARG A 134 20.88 -11.00 -5.96
N LYS A 135 21.50 -9.89 -5.55
CA LYS A 135 22.71 -9.91 -4.71
C LYS A 135 22.40 -10.43 -3.31
N LEU A 136 21.29 -10.01 -2.72
CA LEU A 136 20.82 -10.53 -1.43
C LEU A 136 20.50 -12.02 -1.53
N ALA A 137 19.84 -12.48 -2.59
CA ALA A 137 19.55 -13.90 -2.80
C ALA A 137 20.83 -14.75 -2.96
N ARG A 138 21.90 -14.20 -3.55
CA ARG A 138 23.21 -14.87 -3.64
C ARG A 138 23.91 -14.93 -2.29
N LEU A 139 23.95 -13.82 -1.55
CA LEU A 139 24.56 -13.78 -0.21
C LEU A 139 23.79 -14.63 0.80
N ALA A 140 22.45 -14.66 0.71
CA ALA A 140 21.61 -15.55 1.52
C ALA A 140 21.71 -17.02 1.10
N GLY A 141 22.19 -17.30 -0.12
CA GLY A 141 22.49 -18.65 -0.58
C GLY A 141 23.84 -19.19 -0.09
N ASP A 142 24.78 -18.30 0.25
CA ASP A 142 26.10 -18.65 0.81
C ASP A 142 26.05 -18.99 2.32
N GLU A 143 24.92 -18.79 3.01
CA GLU A 143 24.77 -19.11 4.46
C GLU A 143 24.25 -20.54 4.75
N LEU A 144 24.14 -21.43 3.75
CA LEU A 144 23.60 -22.79 3.94
C LEU A 144 24.62 -23.95 3.80
N ASP A 145 25.92 -23.67 3.65
CA ASP A 145 26.95 -24.72 3.46
C ASP A 145 28.04 -24.74 4.57
N ASP A 146 27.83 -24.12 5.74
CA ASP A 146 28.77 -24.18 6.87
C ASP A 146 28.20 -24.91 8.09
N ASP A 147 27.88 -26.19 7.90
CA ASP A 147 27.80 -27.17 9.00
C ASP A 147 28.38 -28.50 8.49
N SER A 148 29.71 -28.50 8.25
CA SER A 148 30.49 -29.72 8.22
C SER A 148 31.07 -29.95 9.61
N ASP A 149 30.40 -30.78 10.43
CA ASP A 149 31.11 -31.58 11.43
C ASP A 149 31.03 -33.05 11.03
N ALA A 150 32.14 -33.48 10.44
CA ALA A 150 32.48 -34.87 10.27
C ALA A 150 32.90 -35.43 11.63
N GLU A 151 32.15 -36.41 12.15
CA GLU A 151 32.75 -37.38 13.07
C GLU A 151 32.31 -38.80 12.70
N SER A 152 33.32 -39.65 12.52
CA SER A 152 33.23 -41.05 12.12
C SER A 152 32.45 -41.91 13.12
N ALA A 153 31.75 -42.92 12.58
CA ALA A 153 31.21 -44.12 13.23
C ALA A 153 32.23 -44.81 14.19
N PRO A 154 31.86 -45.81 15.05
CA PRO A 154 30.70 -46.72 14.93
C PRO A 154 30.01 -47.22 16.23
N ALA A 155 28.86 -47.88 16.00
CA ALA A 155 28.27 -49.00 16.76
C ALA A 155 28.30 -48.97 18.30
N SER A 156 27.12 -48.95 18.93
CA SER A 156 26.71 -49.93 19.94
C SER A 156 25.22 -49.82 20.25
N GLU A 157 24.68 -50.98 20.59
CA GLU A 157 23.35 -51.32 21.04
C GLU A 157 22.76 -50.36 22.08
N GLU A 158 21.43 -50.14 22.08
CA GLU A 158 20.54 -50.65 23.13
C GLU A 158 19.11 -50.09 23.03
N SER A 159 18.17 -51.04 22.89
CA SER A 159 16.87 -51.10 23.57
C SER A 159 15.71 -50.13 23.23
N SER A 160 14.52 -50.75 23.12
CA SER A 160 13.20 -50.24 23.50
C SER A 160 12.63 -49.03 22.74
N THR A 161 11.46 -49.03 22.12
CA THR A 161 10.29 -49.93 21.96
C THR A 161 9.43 -49.29 20.84
N PRO A 162 8.58 -50.02 20.12
CA PRO A 162 7.82 -49.47 18.99
C PRO A 162 6.50 -48.84 19.44
N VAL A 163 6.22 -47.60 19.02
CA VAL A 163 4.86 -47.04 19.06
C VAL A 163 4.18 -47.29 17.71
N SER A 164 3.07 -48.01 17.82
CA SER A 164 2.28 -48.59 16.74
C SER A 164 1.74 -47.60 15.72
N VAL A 165 1.91 -47.97 14.46
CA VAL A 165 1.14 -47.50 13.31
C VAL A 165 -0.28 -48.08 13.39
N ALA A 166 -1.29 -47.22 13.35
CA ALA A 166 -2.65 -47.60 12.97
C ALA A 166 -3.20 -46.57 11.98
N ALA A 167 -3.21 -46.98 10.72
CA ALA A 167 -3.98 -46.38 9.65
C ALA A 167 -5.50 -46.48 9.94
N THR A 168 -6.30 -45.61 9.32
CA THR A 168 -7.29 -45.98 8.27
C THR A 168 -8.48 -45.01 8.20
N ARG A 169 -8.69 -44.49 6.97
CA ARG A 169 -9.95 -44.27 6.22
C ARG A 169 -10.86 -43.04 6.41
N ALA A 170 -11.26 -42.58 5.20
CA ALA A 170 -12.59 -42.19 4.72
C ALA A 170 -13.22 -40.92 5.34
N GLY A 171 -13.60 -39.88 4.61
CA GLY A 171 -14.08 -39.78 3.23
C GLY A 171 -15.52 -39.29 3.26
N ARG A 172 -15.84 -38.10 2.71
CA ARG A 172 -17.16 -37.77 2.17
C ARG A 172 -17.14 -36.45 1.37
N ILE A 173 -17.24 -36.59 0.05
CA ILE A 173 -17.61 -35.55 -0.91
C ILE A 173 -19.13 -35.31 -0.73
N ARG A 174 -19.58 -34.05 -0.64
CA ARG A 174 -21.00 -33.69 -0.80
C ARG A 174 -21.22 -32.93 -2.10
N GLN A 175 -22.36 -33.26 -2.68
CA GLN A 175 -22.73 -33.09 -4.06
C GLN A 175 -23.22 -31.68 -4.41
N PHE A 176 -22.88 -31.28 -5.62
CA PHE A 176 -23.59 -30.31 -6.46
C PHE A 176 -25.03 -30.79 -6.72
N SER A 177 -26.03 -29.94 -6.50
CA SER A 177 -27.36 -30.09 -7.10
C SER A 177 -27.67 -28.87 -7.96
N HIS A 178 -27.77 -29.14 -9.26
CA HIS A 178 -28.42 -28.28 -10.25
C HIS A 178 -29.95 -28.34 -10.05
N SER A 179 -30.63 -27.21 -10.16
CA SER A 179 -32.08 -27.15 -10.42
C SER A 179 -32.36 -26.02 -11.40
N MET A 180 -32.52 -26.39 -12.68
CA MET A 180 -33.26 -25.59 -13.66
C MET A 180 -34.75 -25.64 -13.32
N GLY A 181 -35.41 -24.50 -13.30
CA GLY A 181 -36.86 -24.38 -13.34
C GLY A 181 -37.25 -23.33 -14.37
N ARG A 182 -37.76 -23.78 -15.52
CA ARG A 182 -38.38 -22.96 -16.55
C ARG A 182 -39.80 -22.58 -16.14
N ARG A 183 -40.18 -21.32 -16.27
CA ARG A 183 -41.35 -20.79 -17.00
C ARG A 183 -41.43 -19.29 -16.82
#